data_AF-A0A7X1YDC1-F1
#
_entry.id   AF-A0A7X1YDC1-F1
#
_cell.length_a   1.000
_cell.length_b   1.000
_cell.length_c   1.000
_cell.angle_alpha   90.00
_cell.angle_beta   90.00
_cell.angle_gamma   90.00
#
_symmetry.space_group_name_H-M   'P 1'
#
loop_
_entity.id
_entity.type
_entity.pdbx_description
1 polymer ?
#
loop_
_entity_poly.entity_id
_entity_poly.type
_entity_poly.pdbx_seq_one_letter_code
_entity_poly.pdbx_strand_id
1 'polypeptide(L)'
;MPNVLCIAGAGSGKTHKVITESIAEIERGGKVLVVTYTTSNQQELRARFIKLFGRSSDRFVVKGLFSFYLEDMIRPYQRAVFEKRIESIFFNDSNPHLNPKTRRSLPGRKEQLADKSCNPKHYLTSCKTKAHTGFLAKLATRIATKTKNAPAIRLSEVYTRVYFDEVQDLGSVRKVLSQAPHSAGQ
;
A
#
# COMPACT_ATOMS: atom_id res chain seq x y z
N MET A 1 -11.53 11.53 16.00
CA MET A 1 -10.43 10.79 16.64
C MET A 1 -9.23 10.83 15.70
N PRO A 2 -7.98 10.98 16.19
CA PRO A 2 -6.81 10.94 15.33
C PRO A 2 -6.67 9.55 14.71
N ASN A 3 -6.26 9.50 13.44
CA ASN A 3 -6.02 8.24 12.74
C ASN A 3 -4.75 7.58 13.27
N VAL A 4 -4.90 6.46 13.98
CA VAL A 4 -3.77 5.73 14.56
C VAL A 4 -3.21 4.77 13.52
N LEU A 5 -1.98 5.03 13.08
CA LEU A 5 -1.21 4.10 12.26
C LEU A 5 -0.52 3.09 13.18
N CYS A 6 -1.09 1.90 13.28
CA CYS A 6 -0.48 0.79 14.01
C CYS A 6 0.32 -0.09 13.04
N ILE A 7 1.65 0.03 13.08
CA ILE A 7 2.56 -0.84 12.33
C ILE A 7 2.88 -2.04 13.24
N ALA A 8 2.45 -3.26 12.87
CA ALA A 8 2.69 -4.48 13.64
C ALA A 8 3.66 -5.45 12.91
N GLY A 9 4.75 -5.85 13.57
CA GLY A 9 5.78 -6.77 13.03
C GLY A 9 5.55 -8.22 13.42
N ALA A 10 6.19 -9.19 12.76
CA ALA A 10 5.95 -10.61 13.01
C ALA A 10 6.23 -11.08 14.47
N GLY A 11 5.54 -12.16 14.91
CA GLY A 11 6.06 -13.08 15.94
C GLY A 11 5.72 -12.87 17.44
N SER A 12 4.65 -12.17 17.85
CA SER A 12 4.35 -11.98 19.31
C SER A 12 2.86 -11.86 19.69
N GLY A 13 1.97 -12.58 19.02
CA GLY A 13 0.52 -12.49 19.29
C GLY A 13 -0.16 -11.24 18.71
N LYS A 14 0.54 -10.50 17.84
CA LYS A 14 0.05 -9.24 17.24
C LYS A 14 -1.17 -9.43 16.36
N THR A 15 -1.27 -10.53 15.61
CA THR A 15 -2.47 -10.84 14.81
C THR A 15 -3.72 -10.92 15.69
N HIS A 16 -3.62 -11.54 16.87
CA HIS A 16 -4.74 -11.62 17.82
C HIS A 16 -5.11 -10.23 18.36
N LYS A 17 -4.11 -9.41 18.69
CA LYS A 17 -4.30 -8.01 19.11
C LYS A 17 -4.95 -7.17 18.01
N VAL A 18 -4.46 -7.25 16.76
CA VAL A 18 -5.03 -6.55 15.59
C VAL A 18 -6.50 -6.91 15.43
N ILE A 19 -6.86 -8.20 15.53
CA ILE A 19 -8.26 -8.63 15.38
C ILE A 19 -9.11 -8.11 16.54
N THR A 20 -8.66 -8.25 17.78
CA THR A 20 -9.41 -7.80 18.96
C THR A 20 -9.64 -6.29 18.94
N GLU A 21 -8.61 -5.51 18.61
CA GLU A 21 -8.74 -4.06 18.44
C GLU A 21 -9.65 -3.70 17.26
N SER A 22 -9.58 -4.47 16.17
CA SER A 22 -10.45 -4.25 15.01
C SER A 22 -11.91 -4.48 15.34
N ILE A 23 -12.23 -5.53 16.10
CA ILE A 23 -13.59 -5.81 16.58
C ILE A 23 -14.09 -4.64 17.43
N ALA A 24 -13.30 -4.21 18.42
CA ALA A 24 -13.68 -3.11 19.29
C ALA A 24 -13.92 -1.79 18.53
N GLU A 25 -13.11 -1.49 17.50
CA GLU A 25 -13.33 -0.34 16.62
C GLU A 25 -14.62 -0.46 15.79
N ILE A 26 -14.91 -1.64 15.26
CA ILE A 26 -16.11 -1.88 14.46
C ILE A 26 -17.38 -1.77 15.32
N GLU A 27 -17.34 -2.26 16.56
CA GLU A 27 -18.45 -2.12 17.52
C GLU A 27 -18.73 -0.66 17.87
N ARG A 28 -17.71 0.22 17.82
CA ARG A 28 -17.87 1.68 17.93
C ARG A 28 -18.36 2.35 16.63
N GLY A 29 -18.66 1.57 15.58
CA GLY A 29 -19.09 2.08 14.29
C GLY A 29 -17.94 2.45 13.34
N GLY A 30 -16.70 2.14 13.69
CA GLY A 30 -15.51 2.38 12.88
C GLY A 30 -15.39 1.46 11.67
N LYS A 31 -14.35 1.69 10.86
CA LYS A 31 -13.98 0.85 9.71
C LYS A 31 -12.47 0.66 9.71
N VAL A 32 -12.04 -0.60 9.60
CA VAL A 32 -10.65 -0.99 9.78
C VAL A 32 -10.10 -1.58 8.48
N LEU A 33 -8.89 -1.15 8.10
CA LEU A 33 -8.11 -1.75 7.04
C LEU A 33 -6.92 -2.50 7.63
N VAL A 34 -6.74 -3.76 7.26
CA VAL A 34 -5.54 -4.56 7.55
C VAL A 34 -4.84 -4.89 6.25
N VAL A 35 -3.58 -4.47 6.11
CA VAL A 35 -2.73 -4.74 4.96
C VAL A 35 -1.69 -5.78 5.33
N THR A 36 -1.60 -6.87 4.55
CA THR A 36 -0.60 -7.92 4.73
C THR A 36 0.00 -8.37 3.39
N TYR A 37 1.03 -9.20 3.42
CA TYR A 37 1.81 -9.55 2.23
C TYR A 37 1.20 -10.71 1.42
N THR A 38 0.97 -11.87 2.05
CA THR A 38 0.58 -13.10 1.35
C THR A 38 -0.94 -13.26 1.29
N THR A 39 -1.43 -14.06 0.32
CA THR A 39 -2.85 -14.46 0.28
C THR A 39 -3.24 -15.35 1.45
N SER A 40 -2.32 -16.21 1.92
CA SER A 40 -2.51 -17.06 3.10
C SER A 40 -2.79 -16.22 4.35
N ASN A 41 -1.95 -15.20 4.62
CA ASN A 41 -2.14 -14.31 5.77
C ASN A 41 -3.48 -13.57 5.69
N GLN A 42 -3.89 -13.16 4.49
CA GLN A 42 -5.20 -12.51 4.30
C GLN A 42 -6.37 -13.46 4.61
N GLN A 43 -6.26 -14.74 4.25
CA GLN A 43 -7.29 -15.75 4.57
C GLN A 43 -7.30 -16.04 6.07
N GLU A 44 -6.14 -16.20 6.68
CA GLU A 44 -5.98 -16.42 8.11
C GLU A 44 -6.56 -15.27 8.94
N LEU A 45 -6.26 -14.02 8.59
CA LEU A 45 -6.82 -12.83 9.25
C LEU A 45 -8.35 -12.83 9.20
N ARG A 46 -8.94 -13.14 8.04
CA ARG A 46 -10.41 -13.20 7.89
C ARG A 46 -11.01 -14.35 8.69
N ALA A 47 -10.40 -15.54 8.65
CA ALA A 47 -10.89 -16.71 9.38
C ALA A 47 -10.84 -16.47 10.90
N ARG A 48 -9.75 -15.91 11.41
CA ARG A 48 -9.61 -15.57 12.83
C ARG A 48 -10.55 -14.45 13.25
N PHE A 49 -10.76 -13.44 12.40
CA PHE A 49 -11.76 -12.40 12.65
C PHE A 49 -13.16 -13.01 12.80
N ILE A 50 -13.58 -13.87 11.88
CA ILE A 50 -14.90 -14.55 11.97
C ILE A 50 -14.98 -15.42 13.23
N LYS A 51 -13.91 -16.16 13.55
CA LYS A 51 -13.86 -17.02 14.74
C LYS A 51 -14.04 -16.23 16.05
N LEU A 52 -13.49 -15.02 16.13
CA LEU A 52 -13.56 -14.19 17.34
C LEU A 52 -14.79 -13.27 17.38
N PHE A 53 -15.19 -12.71 16.25
CA PHE A 53 -16.34 -11.81 16.16
C PHE A 53 -17.69 -12.54 16.02
N GLY A 54 -17.66 -13.80 15.58
CA GLY A 54 -18.84 -14.63 15.32
C GLY A 54 -19.53 -14.37 13.98
N ARG A 55 -19.08 -13.39 13.18
CA ARG A 55 -19.65 -13.03 11.88
C ARG A 55 -18.64 -12.33 10.97
N SER A 56 -18.96 -12.22 9.69
CA SER A 56 -18.25 -11.31 8.77
C SER A 56 -18.70 -9.85 8.97
N SER A 57 -17.87 -8.91 8.51
CA SER A 57 -18.22 -7.49 8.50
C SER A 57 -17.56 -6.80 7.29
N ASP A 58 -18.32 -5.99 6.58
CA ASP A 58 -17.83 -5.09 5.52
C ASP A 58 -16.95 -3.95 6.08
N ARG A 59 -16.97 -3.74 7.40
CA ARG A 59 -16.13 -2.81 8.13
C ARG A 59 -14.76 -3.38 8.48
N PHE A 60 -14.53 -4.68 8.30
CA PHE A 60 -13.21 -5.30 8.43
C PHE A 60 -12.63 -5.63 7.05
N VAL A 61 -11.81 -4.71 6.53
CA VAL A 61 -11.22 -4.85 5.19
C VAL A 61 -9.81 -5.41 5.31
N VAL A 62 -9.53 -6.49 4.58
CA VAL A 62 -8.18 -7.08 4.49
C VAL A 62 -7.69 -6.98 3.04
N LYS A 63 -6.49 -6.44 2.83
CA LYS A 63 -5.87 -6.30 1.50
C LYS A 63 -4.44 -6.82 1.45
N GLY A 64 -4.05 -7.32 0.28
CA GLY A 64 -2.65 -7.56 -0.05
C GLY A 64 -1.89 -6.24 -0.25
N LEU A 65 -0.61 -6.20 0.07
CA LEU A 65 0.21 -4.98 0.00
C LEU A 65 0.24 -4.35 -1.41
N PHE A 66 0.38 -5.15 -2.47
CA PHE A 66 0.40 -4.62 -3.83
C PHE A 66 -0.98 -4.12 -4.28
N SER A 67 -2.05 -4.78 -3.85
CA SER A 67 -3.43 -4.29 -4.08
C SER A 67 -3.67 -2.97 -3.36
N PHE A 68 -3.22 -2.84 -2.11
CA PHE A 68 -3.27 -1.58 -1.37
C PHE A 68 -2.55 -0.46 -2.12
N TYR A 69 -1.30 -0.68 -2.56
CA TYR A 69 -0.60 0.34 -3.33
C TYR A 69 -1.33 0.72 -4.62
N LEU A 70 -1.75 -0.27 -5.41
CA LEU A 70 -2.36 0.00 -6.71
C LEU A 70 -3.74 0.66 -6.57
N GLU A 71 -4.61 0.08 -5.75
CA GLU A 71 -6.02 0.46 -5.66
C GLU A 71 -6.25 1.68 -4.78
N ASP A 72 -5.52 1.80 -3.67
CA ASP A 72 -5.75 2.87 -2.70
C ASP A 72 -4.81 4.06 -2.87
N MET A 73 -3.55 3.80 -3.20
CA MET A 73 -2.53 4.85 -3.23
C MET A 73 -2.30 5.43 -4.63
N ILE A 74 -2.39 4.60 -5.67
CA ILE A 74 -1.97 4.97 -7.03
C ILE A 74 -3.18 5.32 -7.89
N ARG A 75 -4.07 4.35 -8.16
CA ARG A 75 -5.08 4.45 -9.21
C ARG A 75 -6.05 5.63 -9.08
N PRO A 76 -6.55 6.02 -7.88
CA PRO A 76 -7.45 7.16 -7.76
C PRO A 76 -6.77 8.49 -8.11
N TYR A 77 -5.44 8.55 -8.02
CA TYR A 77 -4.64 9.79 -8.10
C TYR A 77 -3.62 9.76 -9.23
N GLN A 78 -3.58 8.68 -10.02
CA GLN A 78 -2.57 8.44 -11.05
C GLN A 78 -2.52 9.55 -12.10
N ARG A 79 -3.65 10.27 -12.34
CA ARG A 79 -3.71 11.37 -13.31
C ARG A 79 -2.75 12.52 -12.97
N ALA A 80 -2.25 12.60 -11.74
CA ALA A 80 -1.18 13.53 -11.35
C ALA A 80 0.19 13.20 -11.97
N VAL A 81 0.37 11.98 -12.48
CA VAL A 81 1.64 11.48 -13.05
C VAL A 81 1.50 10.84 -14.43
N PHE A 82 0.41 10.12 -14.69
CA PHE A 82 0.17 9.38 -15.93
C PHE A 82 -1.28 9.53 -16.36
N GLU A 83 -1.50 9.78 -17.65
CA GLU A 83 -2.84 9.91 -18.21
C GLU A 83 -3.54 8.55 -18.36
N LYS A 84 -2.81 7.54 -18.84
CA LYS A 84 -3.34 6.19 -19.06
C LYS A 84 -3.50 5.45 -17.74
N ARG A 85 -4.59 4.69 -17.61
CA ARG A 85 -4.88 3.89 -16.42
C ARG A 85 -3.91 2.75 -16.23
N ILE A 86 -3.45 2.60 -14.98
CA ILE A 86 -2.71 1.41 -14.53
C ILE A 86 -3.74 0.34 -14.13
N GLU A 87 -3.94 -0.61 -15.02
CA GLU A 87 -4.94 -1.68 -14.93
C GLU A 87 -4.53 -2.79 -13.96
N SER A 88 -3.24 -3.11 -13.90
CA SER A 88 -2.75 -4.20 -13.06
C SER A 88 -1.28 -4.03 -12.65
N ILE A 89 -0.79 -4.97 -11.87
CA ILE A 89 0.62 -5.07 -11.48
C ILE A 89 1.32 -6.12 -12.36
N PHE A 90 2.64 -6.03 -12.45
CA PHE A 90 3.50 -7.00 -13.12
C PHE A 90 4.58 -7.47 -12.15
N PHE A 91 4.62 -8.78 -11.90
CA PHE A 91 5.67 -9.41 -11.12
C PHE A 91 6.87 -9.66 -12.02
N ASN A 92 8.01 -9.08 -11.63
CA ASN A 92 9.24 -9.20 -12.38
C ASN A 92 10.09 -10.34 -11.83
N ASP A 93 10.55 -11.23 -12.71
CA ASP A 93 11.52 -12.29 -12.34
C ASP A 93 12.91 -11.72 -12.00
N SER A 94 13.21 -10.52 -12.51
CA SER A 94 14.46 -9.80 -12.25
C SER A 94 14.26 -8.28 -12.37
N ASN A 95 15.23 -7.50 -11.89
CA ASN A 95 15.15 -6.04 -11.94
C ASN A 95 14.93 -5.54 -13.40
N PRO A 96 13.78 -4.91 -13.73
CA PRO A 96 13.45 -4.48 -15.09
C PRO A 96 14.30 -3.32 -15.60
N HIS A 97 15.15 -2.74 -14.75
CA HIS A 97 16.10 -1.70 -15.12
C HIS A 97 17.48 -2.27 -15.50
N LEU A 98 17.68 -3.58 -15.41
CA LEU A 98 18.91 -4.25 -15.82
C LEU A 98 18.71 -5.03 -17.11
N ASN A 99 19.75 -5.10 -17.93
CA ASN A 99 19.81 -5.99 -19.08
C ASN A 99 19.85 -7.45 -18.58
N PRO A 100 18.98 -8.35 -19.06
CA PRO A 100 18.92 -9.74 -18.57
C PRO A 100 20.24 -10.52 -18.76
N LYS A 101 20.97 -10.24 -19.85
CA LYS A 101 22.21 -10.95 -20.20
C LYS A 101 23.42 -10.35 -19.50
N THR A 102 23.58 -9.02 -19.59
CA THR A 102 24.80 -8.35 -19.12
C THR A 102 24.71 -7.80 -17.70
N ARG A 103 23.50 -7.80 -17.10
CA ARG A 103 23.19 -7.17 -15.80
C ARG A 103 23.54 -5.68 -15.70
N ARG A 104 23.88 -5.02 -16.81
CA ARG A 104 24.12 -3.56 -16.86
C ARG A 104 22.80 -2.79 -16.85
N SER A 105 22.82 -1.58 -16.29
CA SER A 105 21.66 -0.69 -16.27
C SER A 105 21.21 -0.32 -17.70
N LEU A 106 19.89 -0.39 -17.94
CA LEU A 106 19.28 0.03 -19.20
C LEU A 106 19.17 1.56 -19.26
N PRO A 107 19.43 2.18 -20.42
CA PRO A 107 19.29 3.63 -20.58
C PRO A 107 17.81 4.06 -20.45
N GLY A 108 17.60 5.31 -20.04
CA GLY A 108 16.25 5.90 -19.95
C GLY A 108 15.38 5.36 -18.80
N ARG A 109 16.00 4.74 -17.79
CA ARG A 109 15.31 4.23 -16.59
C ARG A 109 15.41 5.16 -15.38
N LYS A 110 15.78 6.42 -15.56
CA LYS A 110 15.72 7.42 -14.47
C LYS A 110 14.27 7.63 -14.01
N GLU A 111 14.06 7.94 -12.74
CA GLU A 111 12.72 8.16 -12.16
C GLU A 111 11.97 9.32 -12.82
N GLN A 112 12.71 10.35 -13.24
CA GLN A 112 12.18 11.54 -13.87
C GLN A 112 12.80 11.76 -15.24
N LEU A 113 12.01 12.40 -16.09
CA LEU A 113 12.46 12.96 -17.36
C LEU A 113 13.11 14.34 -17.12
N ALA A 114 13.70 14.91 -18.17
CA ALA A 114 14.42 16.20 -18.10
C ALA A 114 13.52 17.36 -17.63
N ASP A 115 12.24 17.32 -18.00
CA ASP A 115 11.19 18.26 -17.58
C ASP A 115 10.68 18.03 -16.15
N LYS A 116 11.35 17.16 -15.37
CA LYS A 116 10.97 16.72 -14.02
C LYS A 116 9.64 15.93 -13.96
N SER A 117 9.02 15.59 -15.08
CA SER A 117 7.84 14.72 -15.11
C SER A 117 8.20 13.28 -14.73
N CYS A 118 7.20 12.51 -14.33
CA CYS A 118 7.38 11.12 -13.91
C CYS A 118 7.68 10.25 -15.14
N ASN A 119 8.77 9.50 -15.15
CA ASN A 119 9.13 8.66 -16.29
C ASN A 119 8.34 7.34 -16.29
N PRO A 120 7.42 7.09 -17.25
CA PRO A 120 6.67 5.85 -17.29
C PRO A 120 7.57 4.62 -17.43
N LYS A 121 8.73 4.71 -18.11
CA LYS A 121 9.68 3.59 -18.28
C LYS A 121 10.33 3.14 -16.98
N HIS A 122 10.31 3.96 -15.92
CA HIS A 122 10.82 3.55 -14.62
C HIS A 122 9.82 2.64 -13.89
N TYR A 123 8.54 2.97 -13.95
CA TYR A 123 7.51 2.34 -13.11
C TYR A 123 6.65 1.31 -13.84
N LEU A 124 6.47 1.45 -15.15
CA LEU A 124 5.50 0.69 -15.93
C LEU A 124 6.18 -0.20 -16.95
N THR A 125 5.50 -1.30 -17.30
CA THR A 125 5.85 -2.12 -18.45
C THR A 125 5.71 -1.33 -19.75
N SER A 126 6.23 -1.87 -20.86
CA SER A 126 6.18 -1.24 -22.18
C SER A 126 4.75 -0.89 -22.64
N CYS A 127 3.73 -1.64 -22.23
CA CYS A 127 2.32 -1.36 -22.56
C CYS A 127 1.71 -0.18 -21.78
N LYS A 128 2.44 0.37 -20.79
CA LYS A 128 2.05 1.50 -19.93
C LYS A 128 0.76 1.30 -19.13
N THR A 129 0.25 0.07 -19.02
CA THR A 129 -0.94 -0.26 -18.22
C THR A 129 -0.66 -1.17 -17.04
N LYS A 130 0.56 -1.73 -16.95
CA LYS A 130 0.97 -2.58 -15.83
C LYS A 130 2.13 -1.95 -15.08
N ALA A 131 2.04 -1.86 -13.76
CA ALA A 131 3.10 -1.33 -12.90
C ALA A 131 3.98 -2.45 -12.34
N HIS A 132 5.29 -2.26 -12.39
CA HIS A 132 6.26 -3.19 -11.81
C HIS A 132 6.15 -3.19 -10.28
N THR A 133 5.93 -4.37 -9.67
CA THR A 133 5.68 -4.48 -8.21
C THR A 133 6.79 -3.89 -7.36
N GLY A 134 8.05 -4.10 -7.77
CA GLY A 134 9.24 -3.54 -7.10
C GLY A 134 9.31 -2.01 -7.05
N PHE A 135 8.49 -1.30 -7.82
CA PHE A 135 8.45 0.17 -7.84
C PHE A 135 7.11 0.75 -7.39
N LEU A 136 6.14 -0.07 -6.96
CA LEU A 136 4.82 0.40 -6.53
C LEU A 136 4.89 1.35 -5.34
N ALA A 137 5.63 1.00 -4.29
CA ALA A 137 5.77 1.86 -3.12
C ALA A 137 6.41 3.21 -3.46
N LYS A 138 7.39 3.20 -4.38
CA LYS A 138 8.02 4.42 -4.88
C LYS A 138 7.04 5.26 -5.70
N LEU A 139 6.25 4.64 -6.57
CA LEU A 139 5.21 5.33 -7.35
C LEU A 139 4.13 5.92 -6.43
N ALA A 140 3.66 5.16 -5.44
CA ALA A 140 2.71 5.61 -4.43
C ALA A 140 3.22 6.84 -3.67
N THR A 141 4.48 6.81 -3.23
CA THR A 141 5.14 7.98 -2.58
C THR A 141 5.14 9.18 -3.52
N ARG A 142 5.51 8.99 -4.79
CA ARG A 142 5.56 10.06 -5.79
C ARG A 142 4.21 10.71 -6.01
N ILE A 143 3.16 9.88 -6.11
CA ILE A 143 1.77 10.33 -6.28
C ILE A 143 1.31 11.07 -5.02
N ALA A 144 1.55 10.54 -3.83
CA ALA A 144 1.21 11.20 -2.57
C ALA A 144 1.85 12.60 -2.50
N THR A 145 3.16 12.71 -2.77
CA THR A 145 3.85 14.00 -2.80
C THR A 145 3.25 14.97 -3.84
N LYS A 146 2.98 14.52 -5.07
CA LYS A 146 2.40 15.36 -6.13
C LYS A 146 0.95 15.79 -5.85
N THR A 147 0.23 15.02 -5.05
CA THR A 147 -1.18 15.28 -4.71
C THR A 147 -1.35 15.84 -3.30
N LYS A 148 -0.28 16.38 -2.69
CA LYS A 148 -0.31 16.95 -1.34
C LYS A 148 -0.92 15.98 -0.31
N ASN A 149 -0.53 14.71 -0.40
CA ASN A 149 -0.97 13.59 0.45
C ASN A 149 -2.45 13.22 0.37
N ALA A 150 -3.15 13.56 -0.72
CA ALA A 150 -4.54 13.18 -0.94
C ALA A 150 -4.87 11.68 -0.70
N PRO A 151 -4.00 10.69 -1.07
CA PRO A 151 -4.25 9.29 -0.75
C PRO A 151 -4.31 9.01 0.76
N ALA A 152 -3.40 9.61 1.53
CA ALA A 152 -3.37 9.43 2.97
C ALA A 152 -4.60 10.07 3.63
N ILE A 153 -4.98 11.28 3.18
CA ILE A 153 -6.18 11.99 3.66
C ILE A 153 -7.42 11.13 3.43
N ARG A 154 -7.63 10.59 2.22
CA ARG A 154 -8.76 9.72 1.92
C ARG A 154 -8.78 8.45 2.76
N LEU A 155 -7.63 7.80 2.97
CA LEU A 155 -7.56 6.63 3.86
C LEU A 155 -8.02 6.98 5.28
N SER A 156 -7.63 8.17 5.75
CA SER A 156 -7.95 8.73 7.05
C SER A 156 -9.44 9.10 7.22
N GLU A 157 -10.14 9.36 6.11
CA GLU A 157 -11.58 9.62 6.07
C GLU A 157 -12.40 8.32 5.98
N VAL A 158 -11.86 7.30 5.32
CA VAL A 158 -12.56 6.01 5.09
C VAL A 158 -12.36 5.03 6.24
N TYR A 159 -11.18 5.01 6.85
CA TYR A 159 -10.78 4.03 7.85
C TYR A 159 -10.42 4.72 9.16
N THR A 160 -11.05 4.31 10.26
CA THR A 160 -10.71 4.78 11.60
C THR A 160 -9.38 4.19 12.09
N ARG A 161 -9.00 3.01 11.56
CA ARG A 161 -7.68 2.40 11.79
C ARG A 161 -7.13 1.71 10.55
N VAL A 162 -5.83 1.81 10.38
CA VAL A 162 -5.08 1.08 9.36
C VAL A 162 -3.94 0.32 10.02
N TYR A 163 -3.92 -1.00 9.82
CA TYR A 163 -2.90 -1.92 10.29
C TYR A 163 -2.05 -2.42 9.14
N PHE A 164 -0.75 -2.54 9.39
CA PHE A 164 0.21 -3.17 8.48
C PHE A 164 0.83 -4.36 9.23
N ASP A 165 0.54 -5.57 8.76
CA ASP A 165 0.92 -6.84 9.37
C ASP A 165 1.85 -7.64 8.44
N GLU A 166 3.01 -8.07 8.93
CA GLU A 166 4.03 -8.82 8.17
C GLU A 166 4.48 -8.16 6.85
N VAL A 167 4.43 -6.84 6.81
CA VAL A 167 4.91 -6.01 5.68
C VAL A 167 6.00 -5.03 6.11
N GLN A 168 6.40 -5.07 7.38
CA GLN A 168 7.43 -4.23 7.98
C GLN A 168 8.82 -4.52 7.40
N ASP A 169 9.08 -5.77 7.04
CA ASP A 169 10.37 -6.22 6.50
C ASP A 169 10.68 -5.66 5.10
N LEU A 170 9.72 -4.95 4.48
CA LEU A 170 9.83 -4.49 3.09
C LEU A 170 10.40 -3.07 2.92
N GLY A 171 10.78 -2.38 4.01
CA GLY A 171 11.46 -1.05 4.03
C GLY A 171 10.69 0.13 3.40
N SER A 172 9.75 -0.14 2.51
CA SER A 172 9.10 0.80 1.60
C SER A 172 7.77 1.32 2.13
N VAL A 173 7.13 0.56 3.03
CA VAL A 173 5.85 0.90 3.67
C VAL A 173 5.98 2.15 4.54
N ARG A 174 7.06 2.23 5.33
CA ARG A 174 7.30 3.35 6.27
C ARG A 174 7.39 4.70 5.57
N LYS A 175 8.02 4.76 4.39
CA LYS A 175 8.24 6.00 3.63
C LYS A 175 6.98 6.53 2.94
N VAL A 176 6.04 5.64 2.59
CA VAL A 176 4.75 6.00 1.99
C VAL A 176 3.82 6.63 3.04
N LEU A 177 3.92 6.17 4.29
CA LEU A 177 2.98 6.55 5.36
C LEU A 177 3.50 7.68 6.26
N SER A 178 4.81 7.90 6.34
CA SER A 178 5.42 8.98 7.13
C SER A 178 5.19 10.39 6.59
N GLN A 179 4.41 10.54 5.50
CA GLN A 179 4.03 11.84 4.94
C GLN A 179 2.64 12.30 5.39
N ALA A 180 1.90 11.49 6.16
CA ALA A 180 0.65 11.92 6.79
C ALA A 180 0.94 12.90 7.94
N PRO A 181 0.14 13.96 8.13
CA PRO A 181 0.33 14.88 9.24
C PRO A 181 0.22 14.11 10.56
N HIS A 182 1.32 14.10 11.33
CA HIS A 182 1.27 13.70 12.72
C HIS A 182 0.41 14.72 13.46
N SER A 183 -0.76 14.31 13.95
CA SER A 183 -1.37 15.00 15.08
C SER A 183 -0.47 14.75 16.29
N ALA A 184 0.35 15.74 16.62
CA ALA A 184 1.03 15.83 17.90
C ALA A 184 -0.07 15.87 18.98
N GLY A 185 -0.24 14.77 19.70
CA GLY A 185 -0.98 14.74 20.95
C GLY A 185 0.02 14.92 22.09
N GLN A 186 -0.04 16.09 22.72
CA GLN A 186 0.09 16.20 24.17
C GLN A 186 -1.32 16.33 24.73
#